data_AF-A0A3D5E713-F1
#
_entry.id   AF-A0A3D5E713-F1
#
_cell.length_a   1.000
_cell.length_b   1.000
_cell.length_c   1.000
_cell.angle_alpha   90.00
_cell.angle_beta   90.00
_cell.angle_gamma   90.00
#
_symmetry.space_group_name_H-M   'P 1'
#
loop_
_entity.id
_entity.type
_entity.pdbx_description
1 polymer ?
#
loop_
_entity_poly.entity_id
_entity_poly.type
_entity_poly.pdbx_seq_one_letter_code
_entity_poly.pdbx_strand_id
1 'polypeptide(L)'
;MRSGGLLLTVLAAATFLLGVTAQAEELKQEGDIRQEPPPQLQRIFIPNIATDYRPETCSPNVPDPCLLPKTQLTLTRANHGQSVILVVEIASRSDQRQRGLMFRDSLNDLEGMLFVFPTDHSTGFWMRNTLIPLDIAYLGADGTVLEIVQGIPNSLEILTPTQPYRYALEVNGG
;
A
#
# COMPACT_ATOMS: atom_id res chain seq x y z
N MET A 1 24.67 17.17 -17.91
CA MET A 1 24.57 15.70 -17.71
C MET A 1 24.46 15.43 -16.22
N ARG A 2 23.58 14.50 -15.82
CA ARG A 2 23.19 14.11 -14.44
C ARG A 2 21.89 14.76 -13.91
N SER A 3 20.76 14.33 -14.48
CA SER A 3 19.48 14.26 -13.78
C SER A 3 18.82 12.95 -14.23
N GLY A 4 18.90 11.91 -13.40
CA GLY A 4 18.43 10.56 -13.74
C GLY A 4 18.38 9.59 -12.56
N GLY A 5 18.42 10.10 -11.32
CA GLY A 5 18.46 9.27 -10.11
C GLY A 5 17.17 9.21 -9.30
N LEU A 6 16.18 10.05 -9.62
CA LEU A 6 14.96 10.19 -8.81
C LEU A 6 13.76 9.43 -9.40
N LEU A 7 13.76 9.17 -10.71
CA LEU A 7 12.65 8.51 -11.41
C LEU A 7 12.64 6.98 -11.21
N LEU A 8 13.77 6.39 -10.78
CA LEU A 8 13.93 4.94 -10.68
C LEU A 8 13.39 4.35 -9.37
N THR A 9 13.15 5.18 -8.35
CA THR A 9 12.70 4.75 -7.02
C THR A 9 11.18 4.75 -6.90
N VAL A 10 10.51 5.70 -7.56
CA VAL A 10 9.04 5.86 -7.63
C VAL A 10 8.36 4.57 -8.11
N LEU A 11 8.90 3.95 -9.16
CA LEU A 11 8.34 2.73 -9.72
C LEU A 11 8.47 1.55 -8.74
N ALA A 12 9.51 1.51 -7.92
CA ALA A 12 9.92 0.28 -7.24
C ALA A 12 8.88 -0.25 -6.26
N ALA A 13 8.29 0.56 -5.37
CA ALA A 13 7.38 0.05 -4.34
C ALA A 13 6.02 -0.42 -4.90
N ALA A 14 5.42 0.35 -5.81
CA ALA A 14 4.16 0.02 -6.47
C ALA A 14 4.32 -1.16 -7.45
N THR A 15 5.39 -1.14 -8.25
CA THR A 15 5.81 -2.29 -9.08
C THR A 15 6.13 -3.52 -8.25
N PHE A 16 6.67 -3.36 -7.04
CA PHE A 16 6.97 -4.49 -6.16
C PHE A 16 5.71 -5.18 -5.64
N LEU A 17 4.65 -4.41 -5.37
CA LEU A 17 3.34 -4.93 -5.01
C LEU A 17 2.61 -5.53 -6.22
N LEU A 18 2.64 -4.89 -7.39
CA LEU A 18 1.93 -5.38 -8.59
C LEU A 18 2.71 -6.44 -9.40
N GLY A 19 3.99 -6.65 -9.10
CA GLY A 19 4.84 -7.64 -9.77
C GLY A 19 5.28 -7.30 -11.20
N VAL A 20 5.02 -6.09 -11.70
CA VAL A 20 5.25 -5.68 -13.10
C VAL A 20 6.66 -5.12 -13.30
N THR A 21 7.67 -5.95 -13.59
CA THR A 21 9.00 -5.43 -13.91
C THR A 21 8.96 -4.61 -15.20
N ALA A 22 9.31 -3.31 -15.15
CA ALA A 22 9.64 -2.54 -16.34
C ALA A 22 10.93 -3.13 -16.96
N GLN A 23 10.77 -3.94 -18.01
CA GLN A 23 11.88 -4.40 -18.85
C GLN A 23 11.65 -3.86 -20.25
N ALA A 24 12.56 -2.96 -20.66
CA ALA A 24 12.71 -2.56 -22.04
C ALA A 24 13.32 -3.73 -22.85
N GLU A 25 12.80 -3.88 -24.07
CA GLU A 25 13.34 -4.58 -25.24
C GLU A 25 13.50 -6.12 -25.22
N GLU A 26 12.52 -6.71 -25.89
CA GLU A 26 12.46 -7.98 -26.61
C GLU A 26 13.78 -8.59 -27.09
N LEU A 27 14.08 -9.81 -26.62
CA LEU A 27 14.67 -10.87 -27.45
C LEU A 27 13.92 -12.19 -27.20
N LYS A 28 13.24 -12.63 -28.24
CA LYS A 28 12.52 -13.91 -28.36
C LYS A 28 13.39 -15.11 -28.00
N GLN A 29 12.83 -16.04 -27.23
CA GLN A 29 13.08 -17.47 -27.43
C GLN A 29 11.90 -18.32 -26.95
N GLU A 30 11.27 -18.97 -27.92
CA GLU A 30 10.27 -20.03 -27.78
C GLU A 30 10.79 -21.23 -27.02
N GLY A 31 10.00 -21.75 -26.07
CA GLY A 31 10.17 -23.11 -25.54
C GLY A 31 9.66 -23.30 -24.11
N ASP A 32 8.73 -24.25 -23.94
CA ASP A 32 8.23 -24.82 -22.67
C ASP A 32 7.29 -23.92 -21.85
N ILE A 33 5.98 -23.95 -22.16
CA ILE A 33 4.94 -23.40 -21.27
C ILE A 33 4.79 -24.34 -20.07
N ARG A 34 5.73 -24.25 -19.13
CA ARG A 34 5.42 -24.49 -17.73
C ARG A 34 4.62 -23.29 -17.29
N GLN A 35 3.32 -23.51 -17.09
CA GLN A 35 2.46 -22.53 -16.44
C GLN A 35 3.08 -22.27 -15.07
N GLU A 36 3.74 -21.12 -14.90
CA GLU A 36 4.23 -20.72 -13.60
C GLU A 36 3.03 -20.77 -12.64
N PRO A 37 3.19 -21.35 -11.43
CA PRO A 37 2.13 -21.30 -10.44
C PRO A 37 1.74 -19.83 -10.24
N PRO A 38 0.43 -19.52 -10.10
CA PRO A 38 -0.03 -18.16 -9.89
C PRO A 38 0.80 -17.53 -8.75
N PRO A 39 1.24 -16.27 -8.88
CA PRO A 39 2.14 -15.62 -7.94
C PRO A 39 1.60 -15.83 -6.53
N GLN A 40 2.31 -16.63 -5.75
CA GLN A 40 1.88 -17.02 -4.42
C GLN A 40 1.91 -15.75 -3.55
N LEU A 41 0.77 -15.51 -2.91
CA LEU A 41 0.40 -14.31 -2.17
C LEU A 41 1.54 -13.79 -1.29
N GLN A 42 1.83 -12.50 -1.42
CA GLN A 42 2.97 -11.81 -0.82
C GLN A 42 2.76 -11.71 0.69
N ARG A 43 3.81 -11.69 1.50
CA ARG A 43 3.66 -11.50 2.95
C ARG A 43 4.38 -10.24 3.39
N ILE A 44 3.66 -9.41 4.14
CA ILE A 44 4.18 -8.21 4.78
C ILE A 44 4.45 -8.55 6.24
N PHE A 45 5.68 -8.32 6.70
CA PHE A 45 5.96 -8.42 8.13
C PHE A 45 5.45 -7.17 8.83
N ILE A 46 4.29 -7.29 9.47
CA ILE A 46 3.71 -6.24 10.29
C ILE A 46 4.21 -6.47 11.72
N PRO A 47 5.03 -5.58 12.29
CA PRO A 47 5.46 -5.72 13.68
C PRO A 47 4.23 -5.68 14.59
N ASN A 48 4.35 -6.17 15.82
CA ASN A 48 3.27 -6.05 16.79
C ASN A 48 3.07 -4.57 17.14
N ILE A 49 2.17 -3.90 16.43
CA ILE A 49 1.87 -2.48 16.62
C ILE A 49 0.95 -2.38 17.83
N ALA A 50 1.47 -1.81 18.92
CA ALA A 50 0.62 -1.46 20.05
C ALA A 50 -0.48 -0.50 19.56
N THR A 51 -1.72 -0.97 19.53
CA THR A 51 -2.90 -0.20 19.10
C THR A 51 -3.24 0.94 20.06
N ASP A 52 -2.47 1.11 21.13
CA ASP A 52 -2.62 2.11 22.19
C ASP A 52 -1.72 3.35 22.01
N TYR A 53 -1.06 3.52 20.84
CA TYR A 53 -0.36 4.77 20.58
C TYR A 53 -1.37 5.91 20.40
N ARG A 54 -1.36 6.86 21.33
CA ARG A 54 -2.25 8.04 21.39
C ARG A 54 -1.50 9.33 21.01
N PRO A 55 -1.43 9.73 19.74
CA PRO A 55 -1.21 11.13 19.41
C PRO A 55 -2.55 11.85 19.52
N GLU A 56 -2.56 12.97 20.22
CA GLU A 56 -3.77 13.72 20.48
C GLU A 56 -4.26 14.41 19.20
N THR A 57 -5.48 14.01 18.80
CA THR A 57 -6.41 14.72 17.91
C THR A 57 -6.07 14.76 16.41
N CYS A 58 -6.90 14.06 15.64
CA CYS A 58 -7.27 14.48 14.30
C CYS A 58 -8.07 15.81 14.40
N SER A 59 -7.39 16.95 14.53
CA SER A 59 -8.04 18.24 14.80
C SER A 59 -8.35 19.00 13.51
N PRO A 60 -9.61 19.38 13.20
CA PRO A 60 -9.97 20.01 11.93
C PRO A 60 -9.34 21.40 11.70
N ASN A 61 -8.65 21.97 12.70
CA ASN A 61 -8.10 23.33 12.67
C ASN A 61 -6.56 23.39 12.61
N VAL A 62 -5.88 22.29 12.27
CA VAL A 62 -4.40 22.25 12.18
C VAL A 62 -3.98 21.94 10.73
N PRO A 63 -2.95 22.64 10.16
CA PRO A 63 -2.51 22.46 8.77
C PRO A 63 -1.94 21.07 8.37
N ASP A 64 -1.77 20.13 9.30
CA ASP A 64 -1.66 18.71 8.97
C ASP A 64 -2.30 17.91 10.12
N PRO A 65 -3.62 17.70 10.05
CA PRO A 65 -4.43 17.57 11.25
C PRO A 65 -4.35 16.21 11.92
N CYS A 66 -3.65 15.21 11.38
CA CYS A 66 -3.50 13.89 12.00
C CYS A 66 -2.02 13.47 11.97
N LEU A 67 -1.25 13.86 12.99
CA LEU A 67 0.08 13.27 13.21
C LEU A 67 -0.09 11.82 13.67
N LEU A 68 -0.04 10.89 12.73
CA LEU A 68 -0.18 9.46 12.99
C LEU A 68 1.16 8.85 13.43
N PRO A 69 1.16 7.80 14.29
CA PRO A 69 2.37 7.04 14.52
C PRO A 69 2.88 6.46 13.21
N LYS A 70 4.20 6.41 13.05
CA LYS A 70 4.85 5.76 11.92
C LYS A 70 5.53 4.46 12.36
N THR A 71 5.56 3.47 11.47
CA THR A 71 6.36 2.24 11.63
C THR A 71 7.03 1.88 10.32
N GLN A 72 8.02 0.98 10.39
CA GLN A 72 8.58 0.35 9.21
C GLN A 72 7.86 -0.96 8.90
N LEU A 73 7.55 -1.20 7.63
CA LEU A 73 7.07 -2.47 7.10
C LEU A 73 8.09 -3.02 6.11
N THR A 74 8.35 -4.32 6.21
CA THR A 74 9.15 -5.03 5.22
C THR A 74 8.22 -5.76 4.26
N LEU A 75 8.23 -5.33 3.01
CA LEU A 75 7.61 -6.04 1.89
C LEU A 75 8.60 -7.09 1.38
N THR A 76 8.19 -8.35 1.26
CA THR A 76 9.06 -9.42 0.75
C THR A 76 8.43 -10.10 -0.46
N ARG A 77 9.20 -10.22 -1.54
CA ARG A 77 8.77 -10.92 -2.76
C ARG A 77 9.01 -12.42 -2.61
N ALA A 78 7.95 -13.21 -2.78
CA ALA A 78 7.96 -14.66 -2.56
C ALA A 78 9.06 -15.41 -3.36
N ASN A 79 9.40 -14.94 -4.58
CA ASN A 79 10.20 -15.71 -5.53
C ASN A 79 11.64 -15.21 -5.72
N HIS A 80 12.03 -14.07 -5.14
CA HIS A 80 13.35 -13.47 -5.39
C HIS A 80 14.13 -13.11 -4.13
N GLY A 81 13.53 -13.25 -2.93
CA GLY A 81 14.16 -12.83 -1.67
C GLY A 81 14.48 -11.33 -1.62
N GLN A 82 13.99 -10.56 -2.58
CA GLN A 82 14.06 -9.10 -2.57
C GLN A 82 13.09 -8.60 -1.51
N SER A 83 13.51 -7.55 -0.80
CA SER A 83 12.68 -6.86 0.17
C SER A 83 12.82 -5.35 0.02
N VAL A 84 11.72 -4.65 0.27
CA VAL A 84 11.65 -3.19 0.33
C VAL A 84 11.13 -2.80 1.71
N ILE A 85 11.67 -1.72 2.27
CA ILE A 85 11.21 -1.15 3.54
C ILE A 85 10.36 0.08 3.22
N LEU A 86 9.14 0.11 3.76
CA LEU A 86 8.25 1.27 3.73
C LEU A 86 8.14 1.87 5.12
N VAL A 87 8.08 3.20 5.19
CA VAL A 87 7.70 3.93 6.39
C VAL A 87 6.23 4.31 6.29
N VAL A 88 5.38 3.68 7.10
CA VAL A 88 3.94 3.87 7.01
C VAL A 88 3.37 4.57 8.23
N GLU A 89 2.44 5.49 7.99
CA GLU A 89 1.55 6.00 9.02
C GLU A 89 0.52 4.95 9.42
N ILE A 90 0.12 4.91 10.69
CA ILE A 90 -0.85 3.92 11.20
C ILE A 90 -2.20 4.58 11.47
N ALA A 91 -3.22 4.11 10.76
CA ALA A 91 -4.62 4.46 10.97
C ALA A 91 -5.35 3.31 11.69
N SER A 92 -5.38 3.33 13.02
CA SER A 92 -5.98 2.27 13.87
C SER A 92 -7.35 2.65 14.46
N ARG A 93 -7.71 3.93 14.44
CA ARG A 93 -9.02 4.43 14.88
C ARG A 93 -9.96 4.69 13.70
N SER A 94 -11.26 4.69 13.96
CA SER A 94 -12.28 4.90 12.92
C SER A 94 -12.18 6.25 12.23
N ASP A 95 -11.82 7.32 12.95
CA ASP A 95 -11.62 8.66 12.40
C ASP A 95 -10.37 8.75 11.52
N GLN A 96 -9.27 8.13 11.96
CA GLN A 96 -8.03 8.04 11.18
C GLN A 96 -8.25 7.26 9.89
N ARG A 97 -8.92 6.10 9.97
CA ARG A 97 -9.25 5.28 8.80
C ARG A 97 -10.22 5.96 7.84
N GLN A 98 -11.22 6.69 8.34
CA GLN A 98 -12.15 7.44 7.49
C GLN A 98 -11.46 8.58 6.74
N ARG A 99 -10.43 9.19 7.35
CA ARG A 99 -9.65 10.25 6.71
C ARG A 99 -8.67 9.68 5.67
N GLY A 100 -7.94 8.63 6.00
CA GLY A 100 -6.90 8.09 5.11
C GLY A 100 -5.90 9.15 4.62
N LEU A 101 -5.50 9.04 3.36
CA LEU A 101 -4.62 9.98 2.64
C LEU A 101 -5.36 11.21 2.03
N MET A 102 -6.60 11.51 2.45
CA MET A 102 -7.35 12.66 1.90
C MET A 102 -6.58 13.99 2.01
N PHE A 103 -6.75 14.82 0.98
CA PHE A 103 -6.18 16.18 0.85
C PHE A 103 -4.65 16.27 0.81
N ARG A 104 -3.94 15.15 0.67
CA ARG A 104 -2.49 15.18 0.44
C ARG A 104 -2.19 15.40 -1.03
N ASP A 105 -1.36 16.41 -1.31
CA ASP A 105 -0.91 16.73 -2.66
C ASP A 105 0.20 15.78 -3.15
N SER A 106 0.88 15.09 -2.23
CA SER A 106 1.97 14.15 -2.53
C SER A 106 2.17 13.13 -1.40
N LEU A 107 2.77 11.99 -1.75
CA LEU A 107 3.28 10.98 -0.83
C LEU A 107 4.67 10.54 -1.34
N ASN A 108 5.63 10.33 -0.43
CA ASN A 108 6.96 9.86 -0.86
C ASN A 108 6.92 8.38 -1.26
N ASP A 109 7.83 7.98 -2.17
CA ASP A 109 7.85 6.64 -2.78
C ASP A 109 7.97 5.47 -1.80
N LEU A 110 8.65 5.70 -0.68
CA LEU A 110 8.84 4.70 0.38
C LEU A 110 7.98 5.01 1.61
N GLU A 111 6.90 5.76 1.42
CA GLU A 111 5.90 6.02 2.43
C GLU A 111 4.53 5.47 2.05
N GLY A 112 3.68 5.31 3.06
CA GLY A 112 2.32 4.83 2.88
C GLY A 112 1.49 5.00 4.13
N MET A 113 0.29 4.44 4.12
CA MET A 113 -0.57 4.34 5.28
C MET A 113 -1.05 2.91 5.47
N LEU A 114 -0.85 2.38 6.67
CA LEU A 114 -1.38 1.09 7.10
C LEU A 114 -2.65 1.31 7.93
N PHE A 115 -3.76 0.81 7.42
CA PHE A 115 -5.04 0.76 8.09
C PHE A 115 -5.10 -0.53 8.92
N VAL A 116 -5.33 -0.39 10.22
CA VAL A 116 -5.37 -1.51 11.16
C VAL A 116 -6.80 -1.67 11.67
N PHE A 117 -7.37 -2.86 11.49
CA PHE A 117 -8.71 -3.20 11.98
C PHE A 117 -8.62 -4.14 13.21
N PRO A 118 -9.47 -3.95 14.23
CA PRO A 118 -9.45 -4.78 15.44
C PRO A 118 -9.93 -6.22 15.17
N THR A 119 -10.71 -6.42 14.11
CA THR A 119 -11.23 -7.69 13.62
C THR A 119 -11.16 -7.72 12.11
N ASP A 120 -11.36 -8.90 11.52
CA ASP A 120 -11.43 -9.00 10.06
C ASP A 120 -12.62 -8.17 9.54
N HIS A 121 -12.41 -7.57 8.38
CA HIS A 121 -13.29 -6.60 7.76
C HIS A 121 -13.54 -6.97 6.30
N SER A 122 -14.68 -6.56 5.75
CA SER A 122 -15.06 -6.90 4.36
C SER A 122 -15.62 -5.73 3.58
N THR A 123 -15.53 -4.50 4.10
CA THR A 123 -15.91 -3.32 3.32
C THR A 123 -14.73 -2.81 2.50
N GLY A 124 -15.03 -2.14 1.40
CA GLY A 124 -14.03 -1.48 0.57
C GLY A 124 -13.62 -0.10 1.02
N PHE A 125 -12.68 0.44 0.25
CA PHE A 125 -12.18 1.81 0.32
C PHE A 125 -12.74 2.63 -0.85
N TRP A 126 -12.67 3.95 -0.74
CA TRP A 126 -12.98 4.90 -1.80
C TRP A 126 -11.87 5.95 -1.88
N MET A 127 -11.87 6.76 -2.94
CA MET A 127 -10.84 7.78 -3.17
C MET A 127 -11.39 9.20 -2.97
N ARG A 128 -12.50 9.35 -2.25
CA ARG A 128 -13.14 10.65 -2.00
C ARG A 128 -12.14 11.62 -1.38
N ASN A 129 -11.91 12.77 -2.02
CA ASN A 129 -10.95 13.80 -1.60
C ASN A 129 -9.48 13.34 -1.56
N THR A 130 -9.14 12.17 -2.11
CA THR A 130 -7.75 11.73 -2.29
C THR A 130 -7.26 12.24 -3.64
N LEU A 131 -6.22 13.08 -3.61
CA LEU A 131 -5.75 13.83 -4.78
C LEU A 131 -4.68 13.08 -5.59
N ILE A 132 -4.00 12.13 -4.96
CA ILE A 132 -2.96 11.29 -5.54
C ILE A 132 -3.50 9.89 -5.90
N PRO A 133 -3.03 9.27 -7.00
CA PRO A 133 -3.38 7.88 -7.30
C PRO A 133 -2.72 6.95 -6.28
N LEU A 134 -3.41 5.90 -5.87
CA LEU A 134 -2.94 4.97 -4.85
C LEU A 134 -3.15 3.52 -5.28
N ASP A 135 -2.27 2.63 -4.86
CA ASP A 135 -2.55 1.20 -4.82
C ASP A 135 -2.98 0.82 -3.40
N ILE A 136 -4.04 0.01 -3.31
CA ILE A 136 -4.60 -0.47 -2.04
C ILE A 136 -4.38 -1.98 -1.96
N ALA A 137 -3.44 -2.41 -1.12
CA ALA A 137 -3.20 -3.82 -0.83
C ALA A 137 -4.01 -4.26 0.39
N TYR A 138 -4.95 -5.18 0.21
CA TYR A 138 -5.70 -5.83 1.29
C TYR A 138 -4.92 -6.99 1.85
N LEU A 139 -4.76 -7.04 3.17
CA LEU A 139 -3.89 -7.99 3.87
C LEU A 139 -4.66 -8.82 4.89
N GLY A 140 -4.43 -10.13 4.91
CA GLY A 140 -4.90 -11.05 5.95
C GLY A 140 -4.25 -10.78 7.31
N ALA A 141 -4.77 -11.43 8.36
CA ALA A 141 -4.29 -11.24 9.73
C ALA A 141 -2.81 -11.65 9.95
N ASP A 142 -2.28 -12.51 9.09
CA ASP A 142 -0.90 -12.98 9.06
C ASP A 142 0.04 -12.09 8.20
N GLY A 143 -0.50 -11.01 7.63
CA GLY A 143 0.20 -10.08 6.74
C GLY A 143 0.23 -10.50 5.27
N THR A 144 -0.49 -11.58 4.90
CA THR A 144 -0.55 -12.03 3.51
C THR A 144 -1.38 -11.06 2.66
N VAL A 145 -0.84 -10.58 1.54
CA VAL A 145 -1.54 -9.77 0.53
C VAL A 145 -2.58 -10.66 -0.15
N LEU A 146 -3.85 -10.35 0.04
CA LEU A 146 -4.98 -11.07 -0.51
C LEU A 146 -5.35 -10.54 -1.89
N GLU A 147 -5.32 -9.22 -2.05
CA GLU A 147 -5.76 -8.51 -3.25
C GLU A 147 -5.12 -7.13 -3.31
N ILE A 148 -4.84 -6.63 -4.51
CA ILE A 148 -4.39 -5.25 -4.74
C ILE A 148 -5.32 -4.62 -5.77
N VAL A 149 -5.78 -3.41 -5.47
CA VAL A 149 -6.66 -2.64 -6.35
C VAL A 149 -6.11 -1.23 -6.55
N GLN A 150 -6.32 -0.67 -7.73
CA GLN A 150 -5.87 0.68 -8.05
C GLN A 150 -6.96 1.69 -7.74
N GLY A 151 -6.61 2.72 -6.97
CA GLY A 151 -7.43 3.85 -6.61
C GLY A 151 -7.29 5.02 -7.58
N ILE A 152 -8.40 5.43 -8.19
CA ILE A 152 -8.47 6.61 -9.05
C ILE A 152 -8.76 7.86 -8.19
N PRO A 153 -7.96 8.94 -8.28
CA PRO A 153 -8.18 10.16 -7.50
C PRO A 153 -9.62 10.68 -7.56
N ASN A 154 -10.15 11.10 -6.40
CA ASN A 154 -11.51 11.61 -6.21
C ASN A 154 -12.67 10.66 -6.58
N SER A 155 -12.40 9.39 -6.97
CA SER A 155 -13.46 8.43 -7.24
C SER A 155 -14.29 8.10 -5.98
N LEU A 156 -15.60 7.98 -6.17
CA LEU A 156 -16.55 7.55 -5.13
C LEU A 156 -16.90 6.06 -5.25
N GLU A 157 -16.34 5.36 -6.24
CA GLU A 157 -16.46 3.91 -6.35
C GLU A 157 -15.87 3.25 -5.10
N ILE A 158 -16.58 2.25 -4.59
CA ILE A 158 -16.14 1.48 -3.43
C ILE A 158 -15.38 0.26 -3.93
N LEU A 159 -14.06 0.30 -3.77
CA LEU A 159 -13.14 -0.78 -4.12
C LEU A 159 -13.19 -1.85 -3.02
N THR A 160 -14.05 -2.85 -3.15
CA THR A 160 -14.26 -3.88 -2.11
C THR A 160 -13.46 -5.15 -2.45
N PRO A 161 -12.69 -5.71 -1.50
CA PRO A 161 -11.96 -6.94 -1.77
C PRO A 161 -12.89 -8.14 -1.81
N THR A 162 -12.45 -9.18 -2.52
CA THR A 162 -13.15 -10.47 -2.65
C THR A 162 -13.17 -11.29 -1.35
N GLN A 163 -12.24 -11.04 -0.43
CA GLN A 163 -12.07 -11.77 0.82
C GLN A 163 -11.96 -10.84 2.04
N PRO A 164 -12.35 -11.31 3.24
CA PRO A 164 -12.12 -10.55 4.47
C PRO A 164 -10.62 -10.30 4.71
N TYR A 165 -10.29 -9.12 5.23
CA TYR A 165 -8.92 -8.66 5.48
C TYR A 165 -8.79 -8.08 6.89
N ARG A 166 -7.58 -8.07 7.44
CA ARG A 166 -7.24 -7.47 8.74
C ARG A 166 -6.60 -6.09 8.62
N TYR A 167 -5.85 -5.88 7.53
CA TYR A 167 -5.15 -4.64 7.28
C TYR A 167 -5.33 -4.21 5.83
N ALA A 168 -5.20 -2.91 5.56
CA ALA A 168 -5.02 -2.40 4.21
C ALA A 168 -3.80 -1.48 4.18
N LEU A 169 -3.01 -1.55 3.12
CA LEU A 169 -1.86 -0.69 2.89
C LEU A 169 -2.12 0.18 1.66
N GLU A 170 -2.14 1.49 1.84
CA GLU A 170 -2.14 2.47 0.76
C GLU A 170 -0.71 2.97 0.51
N VAL A 171 -0.30 2.95 -0.76
CA VAL A 171 0.95 3.54 -1.27
C VAL A 171 0.68 4.29 -2.58
N ASN A 172 1.64 5.07 -3.09
CA ASN A 172 1.53 5.67 -4.43
C ASN A 172 1.16 4.61 -5.47
N GLY A 173 0.20 4.92 -6.34
CA GLY A 173 -0.22 4.01 -7.42
C GLY A 173 0.80 3.95 -8.54
N GLY A 174 1.08 2.75 -9.07
CA GLY A 174 2.06 2.56 -10.15
C GLY A 174 2.18 1.13 -10.67
#